data_AF-A0A2V2CYM3-F1
#
_entry.id   AF-A0A2V2CYM3-F1
#
_cell.length_a   1.000
_cell.length_b   1.000
_cell.length_c   1.000
_cell.angle_alpha   90.00
_cell.angle_beta   90.00
_cell.angle_gamma   90.00
#
_symmetry.space_group_name_H-M   'P 1'
#
loop_
_entity.id
_entity.type
_entity.pdbx_description
1 polymer ?
#
loop_
_entity_poly.entity_id
_entity_poly.type
_entity_poly.pdbx_seq_one_letter_code
_entity_poly.pdbx_strand_id
1 'polypeptide(L)'
;MHPNCRSTTIAVFDAELMEGMQRRAVDPETGKDVFVPADMTYEEWKKRFVDKKTSTLGAGDNGKIDSSNPKYKGIVKGDPSDAIKDYEKEIRNLKHERAYVIDKSGKLYVSDGSASNVSIEGIDLTEATITHNHPPDENGFTDSFGKDDFMFLSDHPEIKEMRAVNEKYTYSLRLLKPLDISYNEVECGGYDLAIKSGNYDEPQHNAMEWLKKEGYIDYERKRIDK
;
A
#
# COMPACT_ATOMS: atom_id res chain seq x y z
N MET A 1 -10.65 -20.31 -42.53
CA MET A 1 -9.44 -19.55 -42.19
C MET A 1 -8.25 -20.20 -42.89
N HIS A 2 -7.45 -19.43 -43.63
CA HIS A 2 -6.32 -19.98 -44.40
C HIS A 2 -5.03 -20.01 -43.55
N PRO A 3 -4.16 -21.04 -43.69
CA PRO A 3 -2.95 -21.21 -42.86
C PRO A 3 -1.84 -20.14 -43.01
N ASN A 4 -2.00 -19.14 -43.89
CA ASN A 4 -1.00 -18.12 -44.20
C ASN A 4 -1.52 -16.67 -44.07
N CYS A 5 -2.61 -16.45 -43.34
CA CYS A 5 -3.07 -15.10 -43.03
C CYS A 5 -2.31 -14.58 -41.80
N ARG A 6 -1.37 -13.64 -41.97
CA ARG A 6 -0.78 -12.86 -40.86
C ARG A 6 -1.77 -11.80 -40.36
N SER A 7 -3.00 -12.21 -40.06
CA SER A 7 -3.93 -11.37 -39.32
C SER A 7 -3.50 -11.42 -37.85
N THR A 8 -2.77 -10.41 -37.40
CA THR A 8 -2.69 -10.12 -35.97
C THR A 8 -3.98 -9.41 -35.57
N THR A 9 -5.11 -10.14 -35.62
CA THR A 9 -6.29 -9.71 -34.87
C THR A 9 -5.95 -9.94 -33.40
N ILE A 10 -5.21 -8.99 -32.84
CA ILE A 10 -5.01 -8.91 -31.39
C ILE A 10 -6.36 -8.46 -30.87
N ALA A 11 -6.98 -9.29 -30.02
CA ALA A 11 -8.13 -8.83 -29.27
C ALA A 11 -7.67 -7.61 -28.46
N VAL A 12 -8.24 -6.44 -28.77
CA VAL A 12 -8.09 -5.27 -27.92
C VAL A 12 -8.98 -5.55 -26.72
N PHE A 13 -8.38 -6.02 -25.65
CA PHE A 13 -9.01 -6.01 -24.35
C PHE A 13 -8.90 -4.58 -23.86
N ASP A 14 -10.03 -3.89 -23.76
CA ASP A 14 -10.05 -2.59 -23.07
C ASP A 14 -9.88 -2.81 -21.56
N ALA A 15 -9.59 -1.73 -20.83
CA ALA A 15 -9.37 -1.80 -19.39
C ALA A 15 -10.60 -2.35 -18.65
N GLU A 16 -11.80 -2.08 -19.16
CA GLU A 16 -13.07 -2.55 -18.61
C GLU A 16 -13.26 -4.06 -18.79
N LEU A 17 -12.80 -4.64 -19.91
CA LEU A 17 -12.84 -6.09 -20.11
C LEU A 17 -11.77 -6.84 -19.32
N MET A 18 -10.65 -6.19 -19.00
CA MET A 18 -9.57 -6.78 -18.18
C MET A 18 -9.84 -6.67 -16.68
N GLU A 19 -10.81 -5.86 -16.27
CA GLU A 19 -11.22 -5.66 -14.87
C GLU A 19 -11.67 -7.00 -14.25
N GLY A 20 -11.01 -7.41 -13.17
CA GLY A 20 -11.26 -8.67 -12.48
C GLY A 20 -10.73 -9.92 -13.19
N MET A 21 -10.08 -9.78 -14.35
CA MET A 21 -9.42 -10.91 -15.02
C MET A 21 -8.05 -11.18 -14.39
N GLN A 22 -7.68 -12.47 -14.31
CA GLN A 22 -6.35 -12.89 -13.89
C GLN A 22 -5.63 -13.59 -15.04
N ARG A 23 -4.31 -13.40 -15.12
CA ARG A 23 -3.41 -14.13 -16.01
C ARG A 23 -2.48 -15.01 -15.21
N ARG A 24 -2.08 -16.13 -15.81
CA ARG A 24 -1.06 -17.01 -15.24
C ARG A 24 0.32 -16.36 -15.43
N ALA A 25 1.08 -16.27 -14.35
CA ALA A 25 2.51 -15.98 -14.35
C ALA A 25 3.24 -17.13 -13.63
N VAL A 26 4.57 -17.16 -13.73
CA VAL A 26 5.39 -18.19 -13.08
C VAL A 26 6.19 -17.52 -11.99
N ASP A 27 6.03 -17.96 -10.74
CA ASP A 27 6.88 -17.52 -9.64
C ASP A 27 8.35 -17.89 -9.96
N PRO A 28 9.26 -16.92 -10.04
CA PRO A 28 10.65 -17.14 -10.45
C PRO A 28 11.47 -17.90 -9.38
N GLU A 29 11.05 -17.89 -8.11
CA GLU A 29 11.74 -18.61 -7.04
C GLU A 29 11.28 -20.05 -6.94
N THR A 30 9.96 -20.28 -7.02
CA THR A 30 9.38 -21.62 -6.82
C THR A 30 9.15 -22.38 -8.12
N GLY A 31 9.16 -21.68 -9.26
CA GLY A 31 8.84 -22.23 -10.58
C GLY A 31 7.37 -22.64 -10.74
N LYS A 32 6.49 -22.25 -9.81
CA LYS A 32 5.07 -22.60 -9.80
C LYS A 32 4.22 -21.53 -10.47
N ASP A 33 3.07 -21.96 -10.98
CA ASP A 33 2.07 -21.04 -11.52
C ASP A 33 1.46 -20.18 -10.41
N VAL A 34 1.43 -18.87 -10.62
CA VAL A 34 0.72 -17.88 -9.81
C VAL A 34 -0.28 -17.13 -10.68
N PHE A 35 -1.42 -16.74 -10.12
CA PHE A 35 -2.41 -15.91 -10.81
C PHE A 35 -2.20 -14.46 -10.39
N VAL A 36 -2.01 -13.59 -11.38
CA VAL A 36 -1.82 -12.15 -11.17
C VAL A 36 -2.88 -11.39 -11.97
N PRO A 37 -3.24 -10.16 -11.57
CA PRO A 37 -4.15 -9.32 -12.37
C PRO A 37 -3.75 -9.25 -13.84
N ALA A 38 -4.74 -9.29 -14.74
CA ALA A 38 -4.51 -9.30 -16.17
C ALA A 38 -3.83 -8.02 -16.67
N ASP A 39 -4.10 -6.89 -16.00
CA ASP A 39 -3.54 -5.57 -16.26
C ASP A 39 -2.16 -5.35 -15.62
N MET A 40 -1.67 -6.26 -14.77
CA MET A 40 -0.36 -6.15 -14.13
C MET A 40 0.74 -6.06 -15.19
N THR A 41 1.50 -4.96 -15.16
CA THR A 41 2.63 -4.74 -16.07
C THR A 41 3.79 -5.69 -15.78
N TYR A 42 4.68 -5.90 -16.75
CA TYR A 42 5.90 -6.68 -16.52
C TYR A 42 6.78 -6.07 -15.43
N GLU A 43 6.87 -4.74 -15.34
CA GLU A 43 7.66 -4.06 -14.31
C GLU A 43 7.07 -4.26 -12.90
N GLU A 44 5.74 -4.21 -12.74
CA GLU A 44 5.08 -4.50 -11.46
C GLU A 44 5.26 -5.97 -11.05
N TRP A 45 5.09 -6.89 -12.01
CA TRP A 45 5.37 -8.30 -11.80
C TRP A 45 6.84 -8.53 -11.41
N LYS A 46 7.78 -7.93 -12.14
CA LYS A 46 9.21 -8.04 -11.87
C LYS A 46 9.55 -7.46 -10.50
N LYS A 47 9.00 -6.29 -10.12
CA LYS A 47 9.16 -5.69 -8.79
C LYS A 47 8.69 -6.65 -7.69
N ARG A 48 7.50 -7.23 -7.86
CA ARG A 48 6.86 -8.12 -6.88
C ARG A 48 7.57 -9.47 -6.74
N PHE A 49 7.98 -10.09 -7.85
CA PHE A 49 8.41 -11.49 -7.85
C PHE A 49 9.92 -11.68 -8.07
N VAL A 50 10.59 -10.80 -8.82
CA VAL A 50 12.00 -10.98 -9.23
C VAL A 50 12.92 -10.06 -8.44
N ASP A 51 12.61 -8.77 -8.42
CA ASP A 51 13.52 -7.76 -7.94
C ASP A 51 13.51 -7.64 -6.42
N LYS A 52 12.58 -8.30 -5.70
CA LYS A 52 12.37 -8.29 -4.23
C LYS A 52 12.89 -7.01 -3.58
N LYS A 53 12.62 -5.88 -4.23
CA LYS A 53 13.18 -4.58 -3.87
C LYS A 53 12.22 -4.10 -2.83
N THR A 54 12.70 -4.08 -1.58
CA THR A 54 12.11 -3.41 -0.42
C THR A 54 10.81 -2.72 -0.75
N SER A 55 9.68 -3.41 -0.59
CA SER A 55 8.39 -2.76 -0.64
C SER A 55 8.47 -1.66 0.43
N THR A 56 8.38 -0.40 0.00
CA THR A 56 8.44 0.77 0.88
C THR A 56 7.03 1.21 1.20
N LEU A 57 6.87 1.83 2.36
CA LEU A 57 5.68 2.62 2.66
C LEU A 57 5.86 4.02 2.05
N GLY A 58 4.76 4.67 1.68
CA GLY A 58 4.75 6.07 1.28
C GLY A 58 3.83 6.43 0.11
N ALA A 59 3.84 7.73 -0.23
CA ALA A 59 2.88 8.37 -1.13
C ALA A 59 3.01 8.03 -2.64
N GLY A 60 3.80 7.01 -3.02
CA GLY A 60 3.79 6.46 -4.39
C GLY A 60 4.75 7.07 -5.40
N ASP A 61 5.70 7.91 -4.96
CA ASP A 61 6.76 8.41 -5.83
C ASP A 61 7.94 7.42 -5.87
N ASN A 62 8.31 6.98 -7.07
CA ASN A 62 9.50 6.14 -7.39
C ASN A 62 10.85 6.82 -7.06
N GLY A 63 10.90 7.64 -6.01
CA GLY A 63 12.08 8.30 -5.48
C GLY A 63 13.15 7.29 -5.07
N LYS A 64 14.41 7.77 -4.97
CA LYS A 64 15.50 6.94 -4.46
C LYS A 64 15.14 6.44 -3.06
N ILE A 65 15.16 5.12 -2.89
CA ILE A 65 15.00 4.45 -1.60
C ILE A 65 16.21 4.82 -0.76
N ASP A 66 16.03 5.69 0.23
CA ASP A 66 17.03 5.91 1.26
C ASP A 66 16.82 4.86 2.35
N SER A 67 17.46 3.70 2.20
CA SER A 67 17.31 2.59 3.14
C SER A 67 18.14 2.89 4.39
N SER A 68 17.56 3.63 5.35
CA SER A 68 18.11 3.58 6.70
C SER A 68 17.62 2.30 7.39
N ASN A 69 18.55 1.48 7.87
CA ASN A 69 18.20 0.24 8.56
C ASN A 69 17.32 0.55 9.78
N PRO A 70 16.23 -0.21 10.02
CA PRO A 70 15.37 0.03 11.16
C PRO A 70 16.15 -0.02 12.47
N LYS A 71 15.95 1.01 13.31
CA LYS A 71 16.63 1.16 14.60
C LYS A 71 15.72 0.65 15.70
N TYR A 72 16.18 -0.36 16.45
CA TYR A 72 15.50 -0.82 17.65
C TYR A 72 15.47 0.29 18.71
N LYS A 73 14.29 0.51 19.31
CA LYS A 73 14.03 1.58 20.29
C LYS A 73 13.61 1.09 21.67
N GLY A 74 13.20 -0.16 21.80
CA GLY A 74 12.82 -0.74 23.09
C GLY A 74 11.67 -1.72 22.98
N ILE A 75 11.05 -2.01 24.13
CA ILE A 75 9.86 -2.86 24.24
C ILE A 75 8.68 -1.99 24.65
N VAL A 76 7.60 -2.05 23.86
CA VAL A 76 6.29 -1.54 24.20
C VAL A 76 5.54 -2.60 24.99
N LYS A 77 4.91 -2.18 26.10
CA LYS A 77 4.03 -3.03 26.90
C LYS A 77 2.58 -2.59 26.68
N GLY A 78 1.67 -3.54 26.59
CA GLY A 78 0.25 -3.28 26.35
C GLY A 78 -0.12 -3.51 24.89
N ASP A 79 -1.26 -2.95 24.48
CA ASP A 79 -1.76 -3.11 23.12
C ASP A 79 -0.96 -2.22 22.14
N PRO A 80 -0.37 -2.80 21.07
CA PRO A 80 0.38 -2.03 20.07
C PRO A 80 -0.44 -0.92 19.39
N SER A 81 -1.73 -1.14 19.11
CA SER A 81 -2.59 -0.16 18.43
C SER A 81 -2.91 1.05 19.32
N ASP A 82 -2.88 0.89 20.64
CA ASP A 82 -2.97 2.02 21.57
C ASP A 82 -1.64 2.76 21.70
N ALA A 83 -0.54 2.03 21.87
CA ALA A 83 0.79 2.64 22.02
C ALA A 83 1.22 3.43 20.78
N ILE A 84 0.85 2.97 19.58
CA ILE A 84 1.31 3.59 18.33
C ILE A 84 0.78 5.00 18.11
N LYS A 85 -0.34 5.36 18.77
CA LYS A 85 -0.95 6.70 18.71
C LYS A 85 -0.06 7.81 19.26
N ASP A 86 0.85 7.49 20.19
CA ASP A 86 1.79 8.49 20.68
C ASP A 86 2.89 8.76 19.65
N TYR A 87 3.36 7.73 18.96
CA TYR A 87 4.33 7.87 17.87
C TYR A 87 3.75 8.58 16.65
N GLU A 88 2.47 8.38 16.35
CA GLU A 88 1.73 9.14 15.34
C GLU A 88 1.83 10.66 15.55
N LYS A 89 1.77 11.13 16.80
CA LYS A 89 1.89 12.57 17.14
C LYS A 89 3.30 13.09 16.86
N GLU A 90 4.33 12.26 17.09
CA GLU A 90 5.72 12.63 16.88
C GLU A 90 6.06 12.82 15.39
N ILE A 91 5.47 11.99 14.53
CA ILE A 91 5.85 11.92 13.11
C ILE A 91 4.98 12.78 12.19
N ARG A 92 3.78 13.15 12.63
CA ARG A 92 2.74 13.77 11.78
C ARG A 92 3.20 14.91 10.89
N ASN A 93 4.03 15.81 11.45
CA ASN A 93 4.44 17.04 10.78
C ASN A 93 5.91 16.99 10.32
N LEU A 94 6.50 15.79 10.25
CA LEU A 94 7.84 15.64 9.68
C LEU A 94 7.80 15.90 8.18
N LYS A 95 8.88 16.50 7.67
CA LYS A 95 9.05 16.79 6.23
C LYS A 95 9.60 15.60 5.43
N HIS A 96 9.86 14.51 6.13
CA HIS A 96 10.30 13.24 5.60
C HIS A 96 9.43 12.15 6.21
N GLU A 97 9.33 11.02 5.53
CA GLU A 97 8.63 9.87 6.02
C GLU A 97 9.42 9.20 7.14
N ARG A 98 8.71 8.83 8.19
CA ARG A 98 9.21 8.02 9.28
C ARG A 98 8.18 6.95 9.58
N ALA A 99 8.65 5.71 9.69
CA ALA A 99 7.83 4.59 10.12
C ALA A 99 8.21 4.14 11.54
N TYR A 100 7.20 3.74 12.29
CA TYR A 100 7.34 2.96 13.51
C TYR A 100 6.68 1.60 13.34
N VAL A 101 7.38 0.56 13.80
CA VAL A 101 6.89 -0.82 13.77
C VAL A 101 6.95 -1.38 15.18
N ILE A 102 5.84 -1.93 15.65
CA ILE A 102 5.77 -2.74 16.87
C ILE A 102 5.55 -4.19 16.42
N ASP A 103 6.55 -5.04 16.61
CA ASP A 103 6.45 -6.46 16.25
C ASP A 103 5.54 -7.24 17.23
N LYS A 104 5.22 -8.50 16.90
CA LYS A 104 4.40 -9.39 17.75
C LYS A 104 4.93 -9.61 19.16
N SER A 105 6.22 -9.37 19.40
CA SER A 105 6.86 -9.48 20.72
C SER A 105 6.87 -8.16 21.49
N GLY A 106 6.34 -7.08 20.89
CA GLY A 106 6.34 -5.73 21.44
C GLY A 106 7.62 -4.95 21.18
N LYS A 107 8.57 -5.44 20.37
CA LYS A 107 9.77 -4.66 20.03
C LYS A 107 9.40 -3.52 19.12
N LEU A 108 9.84 -2.34 19.50
CA LEU A 108 9.67 -1.10 18.75
C LEU A 108 10.89 -0.84 17.87
N TYR A 109 10.62 -0.55 16.60
CA TYR A 109 11.59 -0.12 15.62
C TYR A 109 11.17 1.22 15.03
N VAL A 110 12.16 2.03 14.63
CA VAL A 110 11.94 3.25 13.86
C VAL A 110 12.82 3.26 12.62
N SER A 111 12.25 3.70 11.50
CA SER A 111 12.98 3.94 10.25
C SER A 111 12.75 5.36 9.78
N ASP A 112 13.82 6.02 9.34
CA ASP A 112 13.74 7.31 8.65
C ASP A 112 13.87 7.07 7.14
N GLY A 113 13.01 7.71 6.36
CA GLY A 113 12.98 7.65 4.92
C GLY A 113 13.25 9.00 4.26
N SER A 114 12.86 9.09 3.00
CA SER A 114 12.94 10.29 2.17
C SER A 114 11.70 11.17 2.36
N ALA A 115 11.52 12.19 1.50
CA ALA A 115 10.29 12.99 1.51
C ALA A 115 9.04 12.22 1.10
N SER A 116 9.18 11.05 0.45
CA SER A 116 8.07 10.36 -0.21
C SER A 116 7.99 8.84 0.04
N ASN A 117 8.95 8.28 0.77
CA ASN A 117 8.93 6.86 1.12
C ASN A 117 9.82 6.54 2.33
N VAL A 118 9.50 5.43 3.00
CA VAL A 118 10.32 4.83 4.06
C VAL A 118 10.37 3.31 3.93
N SER A 119 11.55 2.73 4.14
CA SER A 119 11.75 1.28 4.20
C SER A 119 11.75 0.76 5.63
N ILE A 120 11.12 -0.40 5.84
CA ILE A 120 11.14 -1.15 7.11
C ILE A 120 11.69 -2.56 6.92
N GLU A 121 12.51 -2.78 5.89
CA GLU A 121 13.14 -4.05 5.59
C GLU A 121 13.96 -4.59 6.78
N GLY A 122 13.91 -5.91 6.99
CA GLY A 122 14.69 -6.60 8.02
C GLY A 122 13.95 -6.78 9.35
N ILE A 123 12.68 -6.36 9.43
CA ILE A 123 11.79 -6.64 10.56
C ILE A 123 10.86 -7.81 10.20
N ASP A 124 10.61 -8.71 11.15
CA ASP A 124 9.53 -9.71 11.04
C ASP A 124 8.19 -9.01 11.24
N LEU A 125 7.40 -8.92 10.16
CA LEU A 125 6.12 -8.20 10.12
C LEU A 125 4.93 -9.05 10.54
N THR A 126 5.14 -10.34 10.86
CA THR A 126 4.08 -11.23 11.32
C THR A 126 3.38 -10.63 12.55
N GLU A 127 2.08 -10.38 12.44
CA GLU A 127 1.24 -9.78 13.48
C GLU A 127 1.72 -8.39 13.97
N ALA A 128 2.51 -7.68 13.14
CA ALA A 128 3.03 -6.36 13.50
C ALA A 128 1.97 -5.26 13.38
N THR A 129 2.14 -4.20 14.17
CA THR A 129 1.38 -2.95 14.04
C THR A 129 2.33 -1.85 13.58
N ILE A 130 1.97 -1.19 12.48
CA ILE A 130 2.84 -0.28 11.75
C ILE A 130 2.15 1.08 11.64
N THR A 131 2.92 2.17 11.80
CA THR A 131 2.48 3.52 11.40
C THR A 131 3.57 4.23 10.65
N HIS A 132 3.21 5.11 9.72
CA HIS A 132 4.11 6.07 9.08
C HIS A 132 3.39 7.41 8.84
N ASN A 133 4.13 8.45 8.46
CA ASN A 133 3.55 9.74 8.08
C ASN A 133 3.68 9.98 6.58
N HIS A 134 2.71 10.73 6.03
CA HIS A 134 2.75 11.29 4.69
C HIS A 134 2.99 12.80 4.79
N PRO A 135 4.24 13.25 4.54
CA PRO A 135 4.54 14.66 4.38
C PRO A 135 3.68 15.29 3.27
N PRO A 136 3.33 16.57 3.37
CA PRO A 136 2.66 17.26 2.29
C PRO A 136 3.54 17.32 1.04
N ASP A 137 2.92 17.18 -0.13
CA ASP A 137 3.56 17.40 -1.42
C ASP A 137 3.93 18.88 -1.64
N GLU A 138 4.52 19.19 -2.78
CA GLU A 138 4.92 20.57 -3.15
C GLU A 138 3.73 21.56 -3.19
N ASN A 139 2.50 21.06 -3.35
CA ASN A 139 1.28 21.83 -3.41
C ASN A 139 0.54 21.87 -2.06
N GLY A 140 1.08 21.23 -1.01
CA GLY A 140 0.46 21.15 0.31
C GLY A 140 -0.68 20.13 0.42
N PHE A 141 -0.82 19.24 -0.57
CA PHE A 141 -1.72 18.10 -0.50
C PHE A 141 -1.09 16.99 0.34
N THR A 142 -1.95 16.31 1.08
CA THR A 142 -1.57 15.22 1.95
C THR A 142 -2.50 14.06 1.71
N ASP A 143 -1.91 12.88 1.77
CA ASP A 143 -2.44 11.72 1.11
C ASP A 143 -2.73 10.60 2.14
N SER A 144 -3.69 9.73 1.83
CA SER A 144 -3.97 8.47 2.51
C SER A 144 -3.04 7.39 1.95
N PHE A 145 -3.39 6.12 2.09
CA PHE A 145 -2.58 5.02 1.58
C PHE A 145 -2.54 5.03 0.05
N GLY A 146 -1.34 5.19 -0.50
CA GLY A 146 -1.10 5.27 -1.94
C GLY A 146 -0.76 3.91 -2.58
N LYS A 147 -0.21 3.97 -3.79
CA LYS A 147 0.19 2.78 -4.55
C LYS A 147 1.24 1.94 -3.82
N ASP A 148 2.27 2.59 -3.28
CA ASP A 148 3.35 1.86 -2.61
C ASP A 148 2.85 1.18 -1.33
N ASP A 149 1.98 1.84 -0.55
CA ASP A 149 1.33 1.24 0.62
C ASP A 149 0.43 0.05 0.27
N PHE A 150 -0.35 0.16 -0.81
CA PHE A 150 -1.19 -0.94 -1.29
C PHE A 150 -0.34 -2.15 -1.69
N MET A 151 0.73 -1.92 -2.44
CA MET A 151 1.64 -2.98 -2.85
C MET A 151 2.35 -3.60 -1.64
N PHE A 152 2.77 -2.77 -0.68
CA PHE A 152 3.35 -3.22 0.57
C PHE A 152 2.38 -4.14 1.33
N LEU A 153 1.14 -3.72 1.51
CA LEU A 153 0.10 -4.53 2.16
C LEU A 153 -0.19 -5.83 1.40
N SER A 154 -0.19 -5.78 0.07
CA SER A 154 -0.40 -6.95 -0.79
C SER A 154 0.75 -7.97 -0.69
N ASP A 155 1.97 -7.52 -0.42
CA ASP A 155 3.15 -8.38 -0.26
C ASP A 155 3.31 -8.88 1.18
N HIS A 156 2.67 -8.21 2.15
CA HIS A 156 2.74 -8.52 3.57
C HIS A 156 1.36 -8.75 4.22
N PRO A 157 0.59 -9.78 3.78
CA PRO A 157 -0.72 -10.08 4.33
C PRO A 157 -0.67 -10.53 5.81
N GLU A 158 0.51 -10.83 6.35
CA GLU A 158 0.74 -11.19 7.75
C GLU A 158 0.70 -10.01 8.74
N ILE A 159 0.63 -8.76 8.25
CA ILE A 159 0.55 -7.57 9.10
C ILE A 159 -0.82 -7.51 9.79
N LYS A 160 -0.81 -7.27 11.11
CA LYS A 160 -2.04 -7.14 11.91
C LYS A 160 -2.79 -5.84 11.63
N GLU A 161 -2.07 -4.72 11.58
CA GLU A 161 -2.65 -3.39 11.36
C GLU A 161 -1.62 -2.43 10.77
N MET A 162 -2.03 -1.69 9.74
CA MET A 162 -1.24 -0.63 9.13
C MET A 162 -1.95 0.71 9.30
N ARG A 163 -1.18 1.74 9.64
CA ARG A 163 -1.67 3.08 9.95
C ARG A 163 -0.83 4.11 9.20
N ALA A 164 -1.45 5.23 8.86
CA ALA A 164 -0.78 6.37 8.27
C ALA A 164 -1.31 7.65 8.90
N VAL A 165 -0.49 8.70 8.95
CA VAL A 165 -0.89 10.01 9.43
C VAL A 165 -0.41 11.12 8.52
N ASN A 166 -1.23 12.14 8.36
CA ASN A 166 -0.80 13.40 7.74
C ASN A 166 -1.22 14.59 8.59
N GLU A 167 -1.03 15.82 8.13
CA GLU A 167 -1.35 17.02 8.93
C GLU A 167 -2.81 17.09 9.41
N LYS A 168 -3.75 16.38 8.76
CA LYS A 168 -5.19 16.52 8.99
C LYS A 168 -5.87 15.26 9.53
N TYR A 169 -5.34 14.09 9.18
CA TYR A 169 -6.03 12.81 9.37
C TYR A 169 -5.11 11.73 9.93
N THR A 170 -5.70 10.80 10.68
CA THR A 170 -5.16 9.48 10.96
C THR A 170 -5.96 8.47 10.16
N TYR A 171 -5.26 7.56 9.50
CA TYR A 171 -5.82 6.45 8.74
C TYR A 171 -5.40 5.15 9.41
N SER A 172 -6.30 4.18 9.46
CA SER A 172 -5.98 2.82 9.90
C SER A 172 -6.65 1.81 8.99
N LEU A 173 -5.92 0.74 8.67
CA LEU A 173 -6.44 -0.36 7.89
C LEU A 173 -6.03 -1.72 8.48
N ARG A 174 -6.85 -2.73 8.20
CA ARG A 174 -6.57 -4.14 8.45
C ARG A 174 -7.01 -4.96 7.25
N LEU A 175 -6.18 -5.91 6.85
CA LEU A 175 -6.50 -6.80 5.74
C LEU A 175 -7.50 -7.87 6.20
N LEU A 176 -8.59 -8.06 5.45
CA LEU A 176 -9.62 -9.07 5.73
C LEU A 176 -9.51 -10.29 4.83
N LYS A 177 -9.01 -10.09 3.60
CA LYS A 177 -8.70 -11.14 2.61
C LYS A 177 -7.53 -10.70 1.73
N PRO A 178 -6.79 -11.62 1.10
CA PRO A 178 -5.69 -11.27 0.20
C PRO A 178 -6.10 -10.26 -0.88
N LEU A 179 -5.19 -9.34 -1.23
CA LEU A 179 -5.37 -8.39 -2.33
C LEU A 179 -5.03 -9.07 -3.66
N ASP A 180 -5.99 -9.78 -4.22
CA ASP A 180 -5.93 -10.39 -5.56
C ASP A 180 -6.50 -9.46 -6.64
N ILE A 181 -6.25 -8.16 -6.48
CA ILE A 181 -6.74 -7.05 -7.29
C ILE A 181 -5.57 -6.09 -7.62
N SER A 182 -5.62 -5.40 -8.75
CA SER A 182 -4.61 -4.41 -9.12
C SER A 182 -4.87 -3.06 -8.44
N TYR A 183 -3.82 -2.27 -8.17
CA TYR A 183 -4.02 -0.93 -7.62
C TYR A 183 -4.79 -0.01 -8.57
N ASN A 184 -4.62 -0.19 -9.89
CA ASN A 184 -5.36 0.59 -10.89
C ASN A 184 -6.87 0.34 -10.81
N GLU A 185 -7.28 -0.91 -10.60
CA GLU A 185 -8.70 -1.26 -10.36
C GLU A 185 -9.22 -0.57 -9.09
N VAL A 186 -8.42 -0.54 -8.02
CA VAL A 186 -8.77 0.16 -6.78
C VAL A 186 -8.91 1.67 -6.99
N GLU A 187 -8.02 2.29 -7.76
CA GLU A 187 -8.11 3.72 -8.12
C GLU A 187 -9.35 4.01 -8.97
N CYS A 188 -9.61 3.21 -10.01
CA CYS A 188 -10.81 3.31 -10.83
C CYS A 188 -12.09 3.21 -9.98
N GLY A 189 -12.17 2.22 -9.11
CA GLY A 189 -13.27 2.06 -8.15
C GLY A 189 -13.44 3.26 -7.21
N GLY A 190 -12.33 3.83 -6.75
CA GLY A 190 -12.31 5.06 -5.96
C GLY A 190 -12.89 6.26 -6.69
N TYR A 191 -12.52 6.49 -7.96
CA TYR A 191 -13.10 7.54 -8.79
C TYR A 191 -14.60 7.34 -9.01
N ASP A 192 -14.99 6.11 -9.30
CA ASP A 192 -16.38 5.72 -9.47
C ASP A 192 -17.22 6.01 -8.22
N LEU A 193 -16.66 5.72 -7.04
CA LEU A 193 -17.25 6.03 -5.75
C LEU A 193 -17.38 7.55 -5.53
N ALA A 194 -16.36 8.33 -5.87
CA ALA A 194 -16.37 9.78 -5.77
C ALA A 194 -17.47 10.40 -6.65
N ILE A 195 -17.61 9.94 -7.90
CA ILE A 195 -18.65 10.39 -8.83
C ILE A 195 -20.05 10.07 -8.29
N LYS A 196 -20.27 8.82 -7.85
CA LYS A 196 -21.58 8.36 -7.33
C LYS A 196 -22.00 9.08 -6.05
N SER A 197 -21.05 9.38 -5.17
CA SER A 197 -21.31 10.07 -3.90
C SER A 197 -21.31 11.61 -4.03
N GLY A 198 -20.75 12.15 -5.12
CA GLY A 198 -20.45 13.58 -5.26
C GLY A 198 -19.32 14.04 -4.33
N ASN A 199 -18.62 13.12 -3.65
CA ASN A 199 -17.53 13.42 -2.73
C ASN A 199 -16.18 13.28 -3.42
N TYR A 200 -15.67 14.38 -3.96
CA TYR A 200 -14.34 14.47 -4.57
C TYR A 200 -13.28 14.82 -3.53
N ASP A 201 -13.38 14.21 -2.35
CA ASP A 201 -12.30 14.26 -1.37
C ASP A 201 -11.04 13.59 -1.93
N GLU A 202 -9.99 13.54 -1.12
CA GLU A 202 -8.71 12.92 -1.44
C GLU A 202 -8.85 11.59 -2.23
N PRO A 203 -8.25 11.47 -3.45
CA PRO A 203 -8.45 10.30 -4.33
C PRO A 203 -8.10 8.96 -3.67
N GLN A 204 -6.99 8.89 -2.95
CA GLN A 204 -6.54 7.66 -2.29
C GLN A 204 -7.46 7.26 -1.13
N HIS A 205 -7.97 8.24 -0.36
CA HIS A 205 -9.04 7.96 0.61
C HIS A 205 -10.25 7.29 -0.04
N ASN A 206 -10.71 7.81 -1.19
CA ASN A 206 -11.83 7.21 -1.91
C ASN A 206 -11.50 5.80 -2.43
N ALA A 207 -10.26 5.58 -2.87
CA ALA A 207 -9.77 4.26 -3.28
C ALA A 207 -9.84 3.26 -2.12
N MET A 208 -9.39 3.64 -0.92
CA MET A 208 -9.48 2.80 0.28
C MET A 208 -10.92 2.58 0.77
N GLU A 209 -11.79 3.59 0.67
CA GLU A 209 -13.23 3.42 0.96
C GLU A 209 -13.91 2.47 -0.01
N TRP A 210 -13.52 2.49 -1.29
CA TRP A 210 -14.00 1.52 -2.27
C TRP A 210 -13.50 0.11 -1.92
N LEU A 211 -12.22 -0.04 -1.61
CA LEU A 211 -11.62 -1.33 -1.24
C LEU A 211 -12.28 -1.94 0.02
N LYS A 212 -12.67 -1.08 0.97
CA LYS A 212 -13.48 -1.45 2.14
C LYS A 212 -14.87 -1.94 1.75
N LYS A 213 -15.55 -1.27 0.82
CA LYS A 213 -16.89 -1.69 0.34
C LYS A 213 -16.86 -3.05 -0.36
N GLU A 214 -15.78 -3.33 -1.08
CA GLU A 214 -15.53 -4.64 -1.70
C GLU A 214 -15.06 -5.72 -0.69
N GLY A 215 -14.95 -5.35 0.60
CA GLY A 215 -14.70 -6.26 1.70
C GLY A 215 -13.25 -6.76 1.80
N TYR A 216 -12.30 -6.10 1.15
CA TYR A 216 -10.88 -6.47 1.23
C TYR A 216 -10.22 -6.01 2.52
N ILE A 217 -10.61 -4.83 3.01
CA ILE A 217 -10.02 -4.20 4.19
C ILE A 217 -11.09 -3.71 5.15
N ASP A 218 -10.76 -3.69 6.43
CA ASP A 218 -11.36 -2.75 7.37
C ASP A 218 -10.55 -1.46 7.30
N TYR A 219 -11.21 -0.33 7.16
CA TYR A 219 -10.57 0.97 6.95
C TYR A 219 -11.32 2.08 7.67
N GLU A 220 -10.56 2.96 8.31
CA GLU A 220 -11.08 4.11 9.02
C GLU A 220 -10.20 5.34 8.79
N ARG A 221 -10.84 6.49 8.60
CA ARG A 221 -10.20 7.80 8.58
C ARG A 221 -10.77 8.65 9.72
N LYS A 222 -9.89 9.21 10.54
CA LYS A 222 -10.23 10.12 11.63
C LYS A 222 -9.57 11.48 11.41
N ARG A 223 -10.36 12.54 11.45
CA ARG A 223 -9.84 13.92 11.45
C ARG A 223 -9.28 14.25 12.83
N ILE A 224 -8.15 14.95 12.90
CA ILE A 224 -7.67 15.47 14.18
C ILE A 224 -8.52 16.68 14.59
N ASP A 225 -8.95 16.71 15.84
CA ASP A 225 -9.59 17.89 16.41
C ASP A 225 -8.55 19.01 16.55
N LYS A 226 -8.92 20.23 16.15
CA LYS A 226 -8.06 21.43 16.30
C LYS A 226 -8.11 21.99 17.71
#